data_AF-A0A483LLS6-F1
#
_entry.id   AF-A0A483LLS6-F1
#
_cell.length_a   1.000
_cell.length_b   1.000
_cell.length_c   1.000
_cell.angle_alpha   90.00
_cell.angle_beta   90.00
_cell.angle_gamma   90.00
#
_symmetry.space_group_name_H-M   'P 1'
#
loop_
_entity.id
_entity.type
_entity.pdbx_description
1 polymer ?
#
loop_
_entity_poly.entity_id
_entity_poly.type
_entity_poly.pdbx_seq_one_letter_code
_entity_poly.pdbx_strand_id
1 'polypeptide(L)'
;MRDRNGFRDIISQKNNEAKISRLEERIQQAWSIYHGSFVDNKDTFIEALVSILDCELNDVDVRSFDSMISILQDFNYPVESYIKKYSEILGATRDFSDARSRMILRDIRSKPLREKINELIEGGKNHTIDEVAEALMKSNGWDSDVIDYLSQVSVEELVGWMKSNPIELIDKIRYGLLKFSNVQSSDPKYSIITENVTAALKIIASENDFNRFRIENMFGIKLDGV
;
A
#
# COMPACT_ATOMS: atom_id res chain seq x y z
N MET A 1 -11.81 39.29 14.68
CA MET A 1 -10.97 38.46 13.76
C MET A 1 -11.35 36.97 13.72
N ARG A 2 -12.28 36.46 14.55
CA ARG A 2 -12.63 35.03 14.63
C ARG A 2 -13.63 34.49 13.60
N ASP A 3 -14.27 35.36 12.82
CA ASP A 3 -15.40 34.99 11.92
C ASP A 3 -14.99 34.85 10.43
N ARG A 4 -13.79 35.33 10.08
CA ARG A 4 -13.32 35.37 8.69
C ARG A 4 -12.79 34.01 8.19
N ASN A 5 -12.37 33.13 9.11
CA ASN A 5 -11.86 31.81 8.76
C ASN A 5 -13.01 30.82 8.57
N GLY A 6 -13.99 30.77 9.49
CA GLY A 6 -15.17 29.90 9.34
C GLY A 6 -16.00 30.21 8.08
N PHE A 7 -16.12 31.48 7.69
CA PHE A 7 -16.80 31.84 6.44
C PHE A 7 -16.03 31.41 5.18
N ARG A 8 -14.68 31.47 5.21
CA ARG A 8 -13.84 30.98 4.10
C ARG A 8 -13.89 29.46 3.98
N ASP A 9 -13.96 28.75 5.09
CA ASP A 9 -14.08 27.30 5.11
C ASP A 9 -15.42 26.85 4.51
N ILE A 10 -16.52 27.53 4.86
CA ILE A 10 -17.86 27.28 4.30
C ILE A 10 -17.88 27.56 2.78
N ILE A 11 -17.30 28.68 2.33
CA ILE A 11 -17.22 28.99 0.89
C ILE A 11 -16.40 27.92 0.15
N SER A 12 -15.27 27.51 0.73
CA SER A 12 -14.39 26.50 0.11
C SER A 12 -15.10 25.15 0.01
N GLN A 13 -15.84 24.75 1.05
CA GLN A 13 -16.66 23.54 1.03
C GLN A 13 -17.76 23.62 -0.03
N LYS A 14 -18.51 24.73 -0.10
CA LYS A 14 -19.58 24.91 -1.08
C LYS A 14 -19.07 24.93 -2.51
N ASN A 15 -17.91 25.53 -2.75
CA ASN A 15 -17.26 25.51 -4.06
C ASN A 15 -16.85 24.10 -4.45
N ASN A 16 -16.37 23.29 -3.49
CA ASN A 16 -16.01 21.89 -3.74
C ASN A 16 -17.25 21.03 -4.05
N GLU A 17 -18.33 21.20 -3.29
CA GLU A 17 -19.61 20.52 -3.54
C GLU A 17 -20.15 20.83 -4.95
N ALA A 18 -20.13 22.11 -5.35
CA ALA A 18 -20.57 22.53 -6.68
C ALA A 18 -19.68 21.96 -7.80
N LYS A 19 -18.37 21.88 -7.56
CA LYS A 19 -17.41 21.29 -8.50
C LYS A 19 -17.67 19.79 -8.72
N ILE A 20 -17.84 19.03 -7.64
CA ILE A 20 -18.14 17.59 -7.69
C ILE A 20 -19.46 17.36 -8.43
N SER A 21 -20.52 18.09 -8.07
CA SER A 21 -21.83 17.95 -8.71
C SER A 21 -21.78 18.24 -10.21
N ARG A 22 -21.02 19.26 -10.64
CA ARG A 22 -20.82 19.55 -12.06
C ARG A 22 -20.09 18.44 -12.80
N LEU A 23 -19.05 17.86 -12.20
CA LEU A 23 -18.31 16.76 -12.80
C LEU A 23 -19.19 15.51 -12.95
N GLU A 24 -19.98 15.17 -11.92
CA GLU A 24 -20.94 14.07 -11.98
C GLU A 24 -21.95 14.27 -13.12
N GLU A 25 -22.48 15.48 -13.28
CA GLU A 25 -23.39 15.82 -14.39
C GLU A 25 -22.71 15.64 -15.75
N ARG A 26 -21.47 16.10 -15.90
CA ARG A 26 -20.70 15.93 -17.16
C ARG A 26 -20.48 14.45 -17.49
N ILE A 27 -20.13 13.64 -16.49
CA ILE A 27 -19.97 12.19 -16.65
C ILE A 27 -21.28 11.57 -17.11
N GLN A 28 -22.42 11.90 -16.46
CA GLN A 28 -23.74 11.41 -16.86
C GLN A 28 -24.11 11.84 -18.28
N GLN A 29 -23.85 13.09 -18.65
CA GLN A 29 -24.10 13.59 -20.00
C GLN A 29 -23.29 12.82 -21.05
N ALA A 30 -22.00 12.54 -20.79
CA ALA A 30 -21.20 11.71 -21.68
C ALA A 30 -21.81 10.30 -21.84
N TRP A 31 -22.18 9.65 -20.74
CA TRP A 31 -22.83 8.33 -20.80
C TRP A 31 -24.20 8.35 -21.47
N SER A 32 -24.92 9.47 -21.44
CA SER A 32 -26.20 9.60 -22.15
C SER A 32 -26.06 9.50 -23.66
N ILE A 33 -24.89 9.84 -24.22
CA ILE A 33 -24.60 9.68 -25.65
C ILE A 33 -24.60 8.18 -26.02
N TYR A 34 -23.96 7.36 -25.17
CA TYR A 34 -23.86 5.92 -25.36
C TYR A 34 -25.17 5.17 -25.11
N HIS A 35 -25.94 5.53 -24.08
CA HIS A 35 -27.18 4.81 -23.72
C HIS A 35 -28.46 5.41 -24.31
N GLY A 36 -28.42 6.66 -24.78
CA GLY A 36 -29.60 7.45 -25.14
C GLY A 36 -30.05 7.31 -26.59
N SER A 37 -29.28 6.64 -27.46
CA SER A 37 -29.67 6.42 -28.86
C SER A 37 -28.92 5.25 -29.50
N PHE A 38 -29.43 4.76 -30.63
CA PHE A 38 -28.71 3.83 -31.52
C PHE A 38 -28.08 4.54 -32.72
N VAL A 39 -27.97 5.87 -32.70
CA VAL A 39 -27.32 6.64 -33.76
C VAL A 39 -25.81 6.41 -33.68
N ASP A 40 -25.14 6.40 -34.83
CA ASP A 40 -23.67 6.30 -34.88
C ASP A 40 -23.03 7.60 -34.37
N ASN A 41 -22.78 7.64 -33.07
CA ASN A 41 -22.26 8.79 -32.33
C ASN A 41 -20.98 8.43 -31.55
N LYS A 42 -20.25 7.40 -32.01
CA LYS A 42 -19.05 6.86 -31.36
C LYS A 42 -18.01 7.96 -31.11
N ASP A 43 -17.68 8.76 -32.12
CA ASP A 43 -16.63 9.78 -32.01
C ASP A 43 -17.02 10.86 -31.00
N THR A 44 -18.27 11.33 -31.04
CA THR A 44 -18.82 12.27 -30.05
C THR A 44 -18.75 11.72 -28.63
N PHE A 45 -19.03 10.43 -28.45
CA PHE A 45 -18.93 9.79 -27.14
C PHE A 45 -17.48 9.73 -26.65
N ILE A 46 -16.54 9.31 -27.50
CA ILE A 46 -15.11 9.26 -27.18
C ILE A 46 -14.60 10.66 -26.82
N GLU A 47 -14.92 11.68 -27.62
CA GLU A 47 -14.54 13.07 -27.37
C GLU A 47 -15.06 13.58 -26.02
N ALA A 48 -16.29 13.22 -25.64
CA ALA A 48 -16.86 13.60 -24.35
C ALA A 48 -16.08 12.99 -23.17
N LEU A 49 -15.69 11.72 -23.26
CA LEU A 49 -14.88 11.06 -22.22
C LEU A 49 -13.47 11.66 -22.15
N VAL A 50 -12.81 11.84 -23.30
CA VAL A 50 -11.47 12.42 -23.38
C VAL A 50 -11.46 13.84 -22.83
N SER A 51 -12.48 14.66 -23.12
CA SER A 51 -12.61 16.01 -22.58
C SER A 51 -12.69 16.05 -21.05
N ILE A 52 -13.33 15.05 -20.42
CA ILE A 52 -13.36 14.93 -18.96
C ILE A 52 -11.96 14.57 -18.44
N LEU A 53 -11.31 13.58 -19.05
CA LEU A 53 -9.96 13.13 -18.67
C LEU A 53 -8.89 14.20 -18.88
N ASP A 54 -9.05 15.09 -19.86
CA ASP A 54 -8.10 16.19 -20.11
C ASP A 54 -8.29 17.36 -19.13
N CYS A 55 -9.53 17.66 -18.76
CA CYS A 55 -9.85 18.87 -17.99
C CYS A 55 -9.94 18.64 -16.48
N GLU A 56 -10.39 17.47 -16.04
CA GLU A 56 -10.86 17.25 -14.67
C GLU A 56 -10.30 15.97 -14.01
N LEU A 57 -9.21 15.41 -14.57
CA LEU A 57 -8.63 14.13 -14.13
C LEU A 57 -8.43 13.99 -12.61
N ASN A 58 -7.99 15.06 -11.95
CA ASN A 58 -7.69 15.07 -10.51
C ASN A 58 -8.95 14.88 -9.63
N ASP A 59 -10.12 15.19 -10.17
CA ASP A 59 -11.38 15.20 -9.44
C ASP A 59 -12.25 13.96 -9.76
N VAL A 60 -11.87 13.19 -10.78
CA VAL A 60 -12.56 11.96 -11.18
C VAL A 60 -12.28 10.87 -10.14
N ASP A 61 -13.33 10.19 -9.65
CA ASP A 61 -13.19 9.06 -8.75
C ASP A 61 -12.73 7.78 -9.48
N VAL A 62 -12.17 6.83 -8.73
CA VAL A 62 -11.53 5.64 -9.33
C VAL A 62 -12.48 4.76 -10.14
N ARG A 63 -13.76 4.71 -9.78
CA ARG A 63 -14.75 3.88 -10.50
C ARG A 63 -15.18 4.54 -11.80
N SER A 64 -15.40 5.85 -11.77
CA SER A 64 -15.67 6.63 -12.97
C SER A 64 -14.48 6.59 -13.93
N PHE A 65 -13.26 6.76 -13.41
CA PHE A 65 -12.04 6.61 -14.20
C PHE A 65 -11.97 5.21 -14.82
N ASP A 66 -12.09 4.15 -14.02
CA ASP A 66 -12.08 2.75 -14.49
C ASP A 66 -13.11 2.47 -15.59
N SER A 67 -14.32 3.02 -15.45
CA SER A 67 -15.37 2.86 -16.45
C SER A 67 -15.00 3.55 -17.78
N MET A 68 -14.47 4.78 -17.70
CA MET A 68 -14.09 5.56 -18.88
C MET A 68 -12.90 4.95 -19.63
N ILE A 69 -11.81 4.58 -18.95
CA ILE A 69 -10.66 4.03 -19.69
C ILE A 69 -10.94 2.63 -20.22
N SER A 70 -11.77 1.84 -19.53
CA SER A 70 -12.12 0.50 -19.99
C SER A 70 -12.91 0.55 -21.29
N ILE A 71 -13.87 1.47 -21.42
CA ILE A 71 -14.63 1.59 -22.67
C ILE A 71 -13.81 2.24 -23.79
N LEU A 72 -12.93 3.18 -23.47
CA LEU A 72 -11.97 3.73 -24.45
C LEU A 72 -11.04 2.63 -25.00
N GLN A 73 -10.59 1.71 -24.14
CA GLN A 73 -9.82 0.53 -24.54
C GLN A 73 -10.61 -0.40 -25.45
N ASP A 74 -11.89 -0.68 -25.15
CA ASP A 74 -12.75 -1.48 -26.02
C ASP A 74 -12.88 -0.87 -27.43
N PHE A 75 -12.84 0.46 -27.53
CA PHE A 75 -12.84 1.18 -28.81
C PHE A 75 -11.45 1.36 -29.44
N ASN A 76 -10.40 0.76 -28.87
CA ASN A 76 -9.00 0.87 -29.28
C ASN A 76 -8.46 2.31 -29.24
N TYR A 77 -8.97 3.16 -28.34
CA TYR A 77 -8.43 4.50 -28.09
C TYR A 77 -7.20 4.41 -27.16
N PRO A 78 -6.11 5.15 -27.42
CA PRO A 78 -4.91 5.12 -26.57
C PRO A 78 -5.18 5.76 -25.20
N VAL A 79 -4.90 5.03 -24.12
CA VAL A 79 -5.23 5.45 -22.74
C VAL A 79 -4.04 5.48 -21.79
N GLU A 80 -2.86 5.05 -22.25
CA GLU A 80 -1.67 4.82 -21.43
C GLU A 80 -1.23 6.08 -20.67
N SER A 81 -1.33 7.25 -21.31
CA SER A 81 -1.01 8.54 -20.69
C SER A 81 -1.96 8.90 -19.55
N TYR A 82 -3.25 8.58 -19.68
CA TYR A 82 -4.24 8.85 -18.64
C TYR A 82 -4.04 7.92 -17.45
N ILE A 83 -3.82 6.62 -17.72
CA ILE A 83 -3.54 5.63 -16.67
C ILE A 83 -2.30 6.05 -15.88
N LYS A 84 -1.20 6.41 -16.55
CA LYS A 84 0.01 6.87 -15.89
C LYS A 84 -0.26 8.06 -14.96
N LYS A 85 -0.84 9.14 -15.50
CA LYS A 85 -1.15 10.36 -14.71
C LYS A 85 -2.07 10.06 -13.53
N TYR A 86 -3.11 9.26 -13.75
CA TYR A 86 -4.08 8.92 -12.69
C TYR A 86 -3.45 8.04 -11.60
N SER A 87 -2.54 7.14 -11.97
CA SER A 87 -1.76 6.35 -11.01
C SER A 87 -0.92 7.24 -10.10
N GLU A 88 -0.25 8.25 -10.66
CA GLU A 88 0.53 9.23 -9.90
C GLU A 88 -0.35 10.04 -8.93
N ILE A 89 -1.56 10.45 -9.38
CA ILE A 89 -2.55 11.13 -8.53
C ILE A 89 -2.99 10.24 -7.37
N LEU A 90 -3.33 8.97 -7.65
CA LEU A 90 -3.72 8.01 -6.61
C LEU A 90 -2.60 7.77 -5.60
N GLY A 91 -1.36 7.61 -6.08
CA GLY A 91 -0.17 7.45 -5.23
C GLY A 91 0.07 8.64 -4.28
N ALA A 92 -0.21 9.86 -4.75
CA ALA A 92 -0.01 11.08 -3.95
C ALA A 92 -1.15 11.38 -2.97
N THR A 93 -2.36 10.91 -3.25
CA THR A 93 -3.58 11.31 -2.51
C THR A 93 -4.17 10.21 -1.65
N ARG A 94 -3.83 8.93 -1.90
CA ARG A 94 -4.46 7.79 -1.24
C ARG A 94 -3.47 7.00 -0.40
N ASP A 95 -3.92 6.67 0.80
CA ASP A 95 -3.22 5.72 1.68
C ASP A 95 -3.64 4.28 1.36
N PHE A 96 -2.71 3.50 0.79
CA PHE A 96 -2.93 2.11 0.44
C PHE A 96 -2.74 1.13 1.62
N SER A 97 -2.31 1.62 2.79
CA SER A 97 -2.23 0.81 4.02
C SER A 97 -3.62 0.50 4.61
N ASP A 98 -4.64 1.31 4.29
CA ASP A 98 -6.03 1.12 4.69
C ASP A 98 -6.72 -0.02 3.90
N ALA A 99 -7.24 -1.02 4.62
CA ALA A 99 -7.92 -2.17 4.05
C ALA A 99 -9.20 -1.81 3.28
N ARG A 100 -9.91 -0.74 3.69
CA ARG A 100 -11.11 -0.27 2.97
C ARG A 100 -10.74 0.34 1.62
N SER A 101 -9.66 1.12 1.60
CA SER A 101 -9.08 1.65 0.37
C SER A 101 -8.68 0.54 -0.61
N ARG A 102 -8.10 -0.57 -0.13
CA ARG A 102 -7.79 -1.74 -0.97
C ARG A 102 -9.03 -2.45 -1.50
N MET A 103 -10.10 -2.58 -0.71
CA MET A 103 -11.34 -3.24 -1.15
C MET A 103 -11.99 -2.54 -2.35
N ILE A 104 -12.03 -1.20 -2.35
CA ILE A 104 -12.64 -0.41 -3.44
C ILE A 104 -11.93 -0.64 -4.79
N LEU A 105 -10.66 -1.08 -4.75
CA LEU A 105 -9.81 -1.23 -5.92
C LEU A 105 -9.79 -2.65 -6.51
N ARG A 106 -10.41 -3.63 -5.83
CA ARG A 106 -10.45 -5.02 -6.31
C ARG A 106 -11.32 -5.20 -7.56
N ASP A 107 -12.30 -4.33 -7.73
CA ASP A 107 -13.30 -4.41 -8.81
C ASP A 107 -12.92 -3.60 -10.06
N ILE A 108 -11.66 -3.15 -10.16
CA ILE A 108 -11.17 -2.42 -11.33
C ILE A 108 -11.11 -3.36 -12.54
N ARG A 109 -11.84 -2.99 -13.58
CA ARG A 109 -11.96 -3.73 -14.83
C ARG A 109 -10.72 -3.56 -15.72
N SER A 110 -10.17 -2.35 -15.82
CA SER A 110 -9.00 -2.09 -16.66
C SER A 110 -7.77 -2.79 -16.11
N LYS A 111 -7.29 -3.81 -16.84
CA LYS A 111 -6.11 -4.60 -16.45
C LYS A 111 -4.85 -3.73 -16.25
N PRO A 112 -4.48 -2.81 -17.17
CA PRO A 112 -3.29 -1.98 -16.99
C PRO A 112 -3.40 -1.01 -15.81
N LEU A 113 -4.59 -0.46 -15.53
CA LEU A 113 -4.82 0.36 -14.34
C LEU A 113 -4.67 -0.46 -13.06
N ARG A 114 -5.26 -1.67 -13.03
CA ARG A 114 -5.13 -2.59 -11.89
C ARG A 114 -3.67 -2.96 -11.61
N GLU A 115 -2.89 -3.21 -12.65
CA GLU A 115 -1.45 -3.49 -12.51
C GLU A 115 -0.70 -2.30 -11.89
N LYS A 116 -0.95 -1.07 -12.36
CA LYS A 116 -0.33 0.13 -11.78
C LYS A 116 -0.73 0.37 -10.32
N ILE A 117 -1.98 0.09 -9.98
CA ILE A 117 -2.46 0.22 -8.59
C ILE A 117 -1.84 -0.87 -7.70
N ASN A 118 -1.67 -2.09 -8.21
CA ASN A 118 -0.95 -3.13 -7.49
C ASN A 118 0.51 -2.75 -7.27
N GLU A 119 1.19 -2.17 -8.27
CA GLU A 119 2.55 -1.64 -8.11
C GLU A 119 2.61 -0.54 -7.04
N LEU A 120 1.60 0.34 -6.95
CA LEU A 120 1.53 1.35 -5.89
C LEU A 120 1.28 0.75 -4.51
N ILE A 121 0.46 -0.29 -4.43
CA ILE A 121 0.22 -1.04 -3.20
C ILE A 121 1.51 -1.76 -2.77
N GLU A 122 2.19 -2.44 -3.69
CA GLU A 122 3.43 -3.17 -3.46
C GLU A 122 4.61 -2.24 -3.17
N GLY A 123 4.77 -1.16 -3.92
CA GLY A 123 5.77 -0.11 -3.66
C GLY A 123 5.47 0.72 -2.41
N GLY A 124 4.21 0.71 -1.94
CA GLY A 124 3.78 1.27 -0.66
C GLY A 124 3.89 0.30 0.52
N LYS A 125 4.18 -0.99 0.29
CA LYS A 125 4.59 -1.95 1.33
C LYS A 125 6.04 -1.65 1.73
N ASN A 126 6.29 -0.48 2.32
CA ASN A 126 7.43 -0.32 3.22
C ASN A 126 7.08 -1.09 4.49
N HIS A 127 7.18 -2.41 4.43
CA HIS A 127 7.21 -3.20 5.65
C HIS A 127 8.34 -2.63 6.50
N THR A 128 8.03 -2.09 7.68
CA THR A 128 9.08 -1.91 8.68
C THR A 128 9.29 -3.24 9.41
N ILE A 129 10.49 -3.46 9.95
CA ILE A 129 10.75 -4.63 10.82
C ILE A 129 9.73 -4.65 11.97
N ASP A 130 9.36 -3.47 12.50
CA ASP A 130 8.46 -3.35 13.65
C ASP A 130 7.02 -3.80 13.34
N GLU A 131 6.43 -3.28 12.26
CA GLU A 131 5.06 -3.62 11.86
C GLU A 131 4.92 -5.10 11.50
N VAL A 132 5.92 -5.64 10.81
CA VAL A 132 5.92 -7.05 10.44
C VAL A 132 6.08 -7.94 11.67
N ALA A 133 7.02 -7.64 12.56
CA ALA A 133 7.21 -8.41 13.78
C ALA A 133 5.97 -8.37 14.68
N GLU A 134 5.28 -7.22 14.73
CA GLU A 134 4.01 -7.08 15.45
C GLU A 134 2.89 -7.91 14.84
N ALA A 135 2.75 -7.90 13.51
CA ALA A 135 1.76 -8.69 12.80
C ALA A 135 1.99 -10.20 13.03
N LEU A 136 3.24 -10.65 12.93
CA LEU A 136 3.62 -12.05 13.17
C LEU A 136 3.41 -12.49 14.63
N MET A 137 3.68 -11.60 15.58
CA MET A 137 3.41 -11.83 16.99
C MET A 137 1.90 -12.04 17.25
N LYS A 138 1.04 -11.26 16.60
CA LYS A 138 -0.42 -11.27 16.81
C LYS A 138 -1.17 -12.34 16.00
N SER A 139 -0.58 -12.84 14.91
CA SER A 139 -1.24 -13.74 13.96
C SER A 139 -0.56 -15.11 13.85
N ASN A 140 -1.36 -16.14 13.58
CA ASN A 140 -0.85 -17.49 13.25
C ASN A 140 -0.68 -17.75 11.74
N GLY A 141 -1.03 -16.78 10.89
CA GLY A 141 -0.82 -16.81 9.45
C GLY A 141 -0.12 -15.54 8.96
N TRP A 142 0.60 -15.67 7.86
CA TRP A 142 1.39 -14.60 7.24
C TRP A 142 1.32 -14.71 5.71
N ASP A 143 1.34 -13.55 5.05
CA ASP A 143 1.40 -13.45 3.60
C ASP A 143 2.83 -13.76 3.11
N SER A 144 2.99 -14.24 1.88
CA SER A 144 4.30 -14.51 1.28
C SER A 144 5.20 -13.29 1.29
N ASP A 145 4.62 -12.13 1.04
CA ASP A 145 5.33 -10.86 0.89
C ASP A 145 6.02 -10.44 2.19
N VAL A 146 5.44 -10.83 3.34
CA VAL A 146 6.03 -10.60 4.67
C VAL A 146 7.29 -11.44 4.85
N ILE A 147 7.27 -12.70 4.41
CA ILE A 147 8.43 -13.61 4.48
C ILE A 147 9.51 -13.15 3.51
N ASP A 148 9.12 -12.72 2.31
CA ASP A 148 10.02 -12.21 1.30
C ASP A 148 10.77 -10.96 1.80
N TYR A 149 10.04 -10.01 2.39
CA TYR A 149 10.64 -8.84 3.02
C TYR A 149 11.62 -9.22 4.14
N LEU A 150 11.18 -10.01 5.14
CA LEU A 150 12.04 -10.35 6.28
C LEU A 150 13.30 -11.12 5.87
N SER A 151 13.21 -11.96 4.83
CA SER A 151 14.36 -12.70 4.31
C SER A 151 15.42 -11.80 3.65
N GLN A 152 15.06 -10.56 3.31
CA GLN A 152 15.96 -9.56 2.74
C GLN A 152 16.52 -8.60 3.79
N VAL A 153 15.96 -8.56 5.01
CA VAL A 153 16.45 -7.70 6.08
C VAL A 153 17.83 -8.16 6.54
N SER A 154 18.78 -7.23 6.52
CA SER A 154 20.16 -7.49 6.95
C SER A 154 20.28 -7.62 8.48
N VAL A 155 21.36 -8.25 8.92
CA VAL A 155 21.69 -8.38 10.34
C VAL A 155 21.88 -7.01 10.98
N GLU A 156 22.50 -6.06 10.29
CA GLU A 156 22.75 -4.70 10.75
C GLU A 156 21.45 -3.92 10.97
N GLU A 157 20.48 -4.06 10.06
CA GLU A 157 19.15 -3.45 10.21
C GLU A 157 18.40 -4.01 11.42
N LEU A 158 18.47 -5.33 11.65
CA LEU A 158 17.90 -5.97 12.83
C LEU A 158 18.55 -5.46 14.13
N VAL A 159 19.88 -5.31 14.16
CA VAL A 159 20.58 -4.73 15.32
C VAL A 159 20.11 -3.29 15.56
N GLY A 160 20.01 -2.48 14.50
CA GLY A 160 19.52 -1.11 14.58
C GLY A 160 18.11 -1.02 15.16
N TRP A 161 17.19 -1.84 14.65
CA TRP A 161 15.81 -1.91 15.13
C TRP A 161 15.70 -2.40 16.58
N MET A 162 16.44 -3.44 16.97
CA MET A 162 16.43 -3.91 18.37
C MET A 162 16.93 -2.83 19.32
N LYS A 163 17.97 -2.08 18.94
CA LYS A 163 18.53 -0.99 19.74
C LYS A 163 17.66 0.26 19.79
N SER A 164 16.78 0.47 18.80
CA SER A 164 15.80 1.56 18.87
C SER A 164 14.70 1.30 19.91
N ASN A 165 14.67 0.12 20.53
CA ASN A 165 13.77 -0.26 21.63
C ASN A 165 12.28 -0.01 21.31
N PRO A 166 11.74 -0.62 20.24
CA PRO A 166 10.33 -0.51 19.92
C PRO A 166 9.44 -1.09 21.02
N ILE A 167 8.18 -0.66 21.03
CA ILE A 167 7.16 -1.16 21.95
C ILE A 167 7.03 -2.68 21.75
N GLU A 168 6.97 -3.42 22.86
CA GLU A 168 6.84 -4.89 22.88
C GLU A 168 7.99 -5.65 22.18
N LEU A 169 9.18 -5.04 22.07
CA LEU A 169 10.36 -5.62 21.40
C LEU A 169 10.58 -7.12 21.70
N ILE A 170 10.51 -7.51 22.97
CA ILE A 170 10.82 -8.88 23.39
C ILE A 170 9.81 -9.88 22.84
N ASP A 171 8.52 -9.52 22.85
CA ASP A 171 7.45 -10.37 22.35
C ASP A 171 7.45 -10.40 20.81
N LYS A 172 7.75 -9.26 20.17
CA LYS A 172 7.98 -9.16 18.72
C LYS A 172 9.12 -10.07 18.24
N ILE A 173 10.22 -10.14 19.00
CA ILE A 173 11.32 -11.08 18.70
C ILE A 173 10.86 -12.52 18.94
N ARG A 174 10.36 -12.84 20.13
CA ARG A 174 10.11 -14.24 20.54
C ARG A 174 8.95 -14.88 19.78
N TYR A 175 7.83 -14.18 19.67
CA TYR A 175 6.59 -14.70 19.11
C TYR A 175 6.34 -14.24 17.68
N GLY A 176 7.11 -13.26 17.18
CA GLY A 176 7.11 -12.84 15.78
C GLY A 176 8.28 -13.44 15.01
N LEU A 177 9.45 -12.83 15.12
CA LEU A 177 10.61 -13.14 14.27
C LEU A 177 11.19 -14.55 14.49
N LEU A 178 11.31 -15.00 15.74
CA LEU A 178 11.81 -16.35 16.07
C LEU A 178 10.74 -17.44 16.02
N LYS A 179 9.48 -17.09 15.68
CA LYS A 179 8.38 -18.06 15.56
C LYS A 179 8.69 -19.16 14.53
N PHE A 180 9.50 -18.83 13.52
CA PHE A 180 9.88 -19.75 12.45
C PHE A 180 10.96 -20.77 12.84
N SER A 181 11.56 -20.67 14.04
CA SER A 181 12.69 -21.54 14.44
C SER A 181 12.35 -23.03 14.47
N ASN A 182 11.07 -23.37 14.62
CA ASN A 182 10.57 -24.74 14.64
C ASN A 182 9.71 -25.10 13.41
N VAL A 183 9.64 -24.22 12.40
CA VAL A 183 8.84 -24.46 11.21
C VAL A 183 9.60 -25.43 10.29
N GLN A 184 9.02 -26.61 10.06
CA GLN A 184 9.52 -27.56 9.06
C GLN A 184 8.98 -27.14 7.68
N SER A 185 9.73 -26.28 6.99
CA SER A 185 9.44 -25.82 5.63
C SER A 185 10.63 -26.11 4.72
N SER A 186 10.37 -26.40 3.44
CA SER A 186 11.41 -26.51 2.41
C SER A 186 11.86 -25.15 1.86
N ASP A 187 11.17 -24.07 2.22
CA ASP A 187 11.52 -22.72 1.80
C ASP A 187 12.66 -22.16 2.69
N PRO A 188 13.85 -21.88 2.13
CA PRO A 188 15.00 -21.40 2.89
C PRO A 188 14.78 -20.02 3.52
N LYS A 189 13.78 -19.24 3.07
CA LYS A 189 13.52 -17.91 3.64
C LYS A 189 13.25 -17.97 5.14
N TYR A 190 12.59 -19.03 5.62
CA TYR A 190 12.29 -19.18 7.06
C TYR A 190 13.57 -19.37 7.90
N SER A 191 14.55 -20.13 7.41
CA SER A 191 15.83 -20.29 8.12
C SER A 191 16.68 -19.04 8.03
N ILE A 192 16.71 -18.35 6.88
CA ILE A 192 17.43 -17.08 6.71
C ILE A 192 16.94 -16.05 7.74
N ILE A 193 15.63 -15.92 7.94
CA ILE A 193 15.05 -14.99 8.91
C ILE A 193 15.55 -15.31 10.33
N THR A 194 15.46 -16.57 10.76
CA THR A 194 15.82 -16.96 12.14
C THR A 194 17.33 -16.91 12.37
N GLU A 195 18.13 -17.24 11.36
CA GLU A 195 19.58 -17.10 11.37
C GLU A 195 20.01 -15.64 11.52
N ASN A 196 19.44 -14.73 10.72
CA ASN A 196 19.75 -13.30 10.78
C ASN A 196 19.34 -12.69 12.14
N VAL A 197 18.16 -13.05 12.66
CA VAL A 197 17.69 -12.59 13.97
C VAL A 197 18.61 -13.11 15.09
N THR A 198 19.01 -14.39 15.01
CA THR A 198 19.95 -14.98 15.97
C THR A 198 21.32 -14.31 15.90
N ALA A 199 21.82 -14.00 14.70
CA ALA A 199 23.07 -13.29 14.51
C ALA A 199 23.02 -11.87 15.10
N ALA A 200 21.93 -11.14 14.89
CA ALA A 200 21.74 -9.80 15.47
C ALA A 200 21.73 -9.85 17.01
N LEU A 201 21.05 -10.83 17.61
CA LEU A 201 21.05 -11.04 19.07
C LEU A 201 22.45 -11.40 19.59
N LYS A 202 23.22 -12.21 18.86
CA LYS A 202 24.62 -12.53 19.18
C LYS A 202 25.52 -11.28 19.11
N ILE A 203 25.34 -10.40 18.13
CA ILE A 203 26.06 -9.12 18.07
C ILE A 203 25.76 -8.29 19.32
N ILE A 204 24.50 -8.10 19.68
CA ILE A 204 24.11 -7.34 20.89
C ILE A 204 24.67 -7.99 22.16
N ALA A 205 24.62 -9.32 22.27
CA ALA A 205 25.18 -10.08 23.39
C ALA A 205 26.69 -9.87 23.55
N SER A 206 27.42 -9.72 22.43
CA SER A 206 28.88 -9.52 22.45
C SER A 206 29.32 -8.14 22.94
N GLU A 207 28.40 -7.18 23.06
CA GLU A 207 28.75 -5.79 23.43
C GLU A 207 29.16 -5.62 24.89
N ASN A 208 28.57 -6.40 25.80
CA ASN A 208 28.88 -6.38 27.22
C ASN A 208 28.24 -7.57 27.96
N ASP A 209 28.75 -7.88 29.15
CA ASP A 209 28.28 -8.99 29.99
C ASP A 209 26.78 -8.94 30.28
N PHE A 210 26.22 -7.73 30.50
CA PHE A 210 24.82 -7.58 30.83
C PHE A 210 23.90 -7.93 29.66
N ASN A 211 24.25 -7.50 28.45
CA ASN A 211 23.54 -7.90 27.23
C ASN A 211 23.67 -9.40 26.97
N ARG A 212 24.86 -10.00 27.16
CA ARG A 212 25.03 -11.46 27.10
C ARG A 212 24.05 -12.18 28.03
N PHE A 213 24.03 -11.80 29.31
CA PHE A 213 23.11 -12.38 30.29
C PHE A 213 21.64 -12.22 29.89
N ARG A 214 21.23 -11.06 29.35
CA ARG A 214 19.86 -10.86 28.86
C ARG A 214 19.52 -11.81 27.72
N ILE A 215 20.35 -11.86 26.68
CA ILE A 215 20.07 -12.68 25.49
C ILE A 215 20.02 -14.17 25.83
N GLU A 216 20.97 -14.65 26.63
CA GLU A 216 21.01 -16.05 27.07
C GLU A 216 19.77 -16.42 27.89
N ASN A 217 19.39 -15.61 28.89
CA ASN A 217 18.27 -15.93 29.76
C ASN A 217 16.90 -15.71 29.11
N MET A 218 16.78 -14.76 28.18
CA MET A 218 15.50 -14.42 27.56
C MET A 218 15.21 -15.26 26.31
N PHE A 219 16.23 -15.63 25.54
CA PHE A 219 16.05 -16.31 24.26
C PHE A 219 16.76 -17.66 24.18
N GLY A 220 17.58 -18.04 25.17
CA GLY A 220 18.33 -19.30 25.16
C GLY A 220 19.49 -19.33 24.16
N ILE A 221 19.85 -18.17 23.58
CA ILE A 221 20.89 -18.05 22.57
C ILE A 221 22.22 -17.77 23.26
N LYS A 222 23.19 -18.66 23.05
CA LYS A 222 24.56 -18.54 23.58
C LYS A 222 25.53 -18.04 22.52
N LEU A 223 26.59 -17.35 22.94
CA LEU A 223 27.73 -17.05 22.09
C LEU A 223 28.54 -18.34 21.88
N ASP A 224 28.98 -18.58 20.64
CA ASP A 224 29.80 -19.75 20.34
C ASP A 224 31.22 -19.50 20.91
N GLY A 225 31.62 -20.26 21.93
CA GLY A 225 32.99 -20.22 22.47
C GLY A 225 33.17 -19.62 23.88
N VAL A 226 32.14 -19.62 24.74
CA VAL A 226 32.28 -19.43 26.19
C VAL A 226 32.00 -20.73 26.94
#